data_AF-A0A243R7M6-F1
#
_entry.id   AF-A0A243R7M6-F1
#
_cell.length_a   1.000
_cell.length_b   1.000
_cell.length_c   1.000
_cell.angle_alpha   90.00
_cell.angle_beta   90.00
_cell.angle_gamma   90.00
#
_symmetry.space_group_name_H-M   'P 1'
#
loop_
_entity.id
_entity.type
_entity.pdbx_description
1 polymer ?
#
loop_
_entity_poly.entity_id
_entity_poly.type
_entity_poly.pdbx_seq_one_letter_code
_entity_poly.pdbx_strand_id
1 'polypeptide(L)'
;SALPDPGPADSHDPGTGGLDHLTSVAEAALAGRASARLEELLTADGEWVSARRLLADLVSADLRPESPYRLRWSDSLTAAPDAEPAWLSHGYLERTGHDA
;
A
#
# COMPACT_ATOMS: atom_id res chain seq x y z
N SER A 1 11.75 -4.02 38.86
CA SER A 1 10.96 -3.69 37.65
C SER A 1 11.60 -4.41 36.49
N ALA A 2 10.92 -5.38 35.88
CA ALA A 2 11.44 -6.05 34.69
C ALA A 2 11.23 -5.10 33.50
N LEU A 3 12.31 -4.75 32.81
CA LEU A 3 12.22 -3.99 31.57
C LEU A 3 11.36 -4.76 30.55
N PRO A 4 10.59 -4.07 29.68
CA PRO A 4 9.86 -4.72 28.60
C PRO A 4 10.81 -5.52 27.70
N ASP A 5 10.32 -6.64 27.17
CA ASP A 5 11.01 -7.50 26.21
C ASP A 5 11.57 -6.63 25.06
N PRO A 6 12.87 -6.73 24.70
CA PRO A 6 13.47 -5.93 23.63
C PRO A 6 12.79 -6.11 22.27
N GLY A 7 11.88 -7.08 22.13
CA GLY A 7 11.24 -7.40 20.87
C GLY A 7 12.25 -8.06 19.93
N PRO A 8 11.79 -8.61 18.80
CA PRO A 8 12.69 -9.28 17.88
C PRO A 8 13.50 -8.24 17.11
N ALA A 9 14.69 -7.91 17.63
CA ALA A 9 15.63 -6.97 17.03
C ALA A 9 16.05 -7.36 15.59
N ASP A 10 15.87 -8.62 15.21
CA ASP A 10 16.35 -9.23 13.96
C ASP A 10 15.25 -9.76 13.04
N SER A 11 13.96 -9.42 13.25
CA SER A 11 12.88 -9.91 12.36
C SER A 11 12.73 -9.16 11.04
N HIS A 12 13.38 -8.01 10.89
CA HIS A 12 13.44 -7.31 9.62
C HIS A 12 14.81 -7.54 9.02
N ASP A 13 14.90 -8.50 8.09
CA ASP A 13 15.95 -8.46 7.07
C ASP A 13 15.53 -7.37 6.07
N PRO A 14 16.18 -6.19 6.05
CA PRO A 14 15.89 -5.13 5.09
C PRO A 14 16.61 -5.43 3.77
N GLY A 15 16.56 -6.69 3.32
CA GLY A 15 17.12 -7.09 2.04
C GLY A 15 16.54 -6.21 0.93
N THR A 16 17.39 -5.77 0.01
CA THR A 16 17.01 -4.92 -1.15
C THR A 16 15.86 -5.50 -1.97
N GLY A 17 15.66 -6.82 -1.94
CA GLY A 17 14.52 -7.49 -2.60
C GLY A 17 13.15 -7.03 -2.11
N GLY A 18 13.03 -6.51 -0.89
CA GLY A 18 11.78 -5.92 -0.41
C GLY A 18 11.40 -4.67 -1.17
N LEU A 19 12.35 -3.79 -1.48
CA LEU A 19 12.08 -2.56 -2.23
C LEU A 19 11.77 -2.85 -3.70
N ASP A 20 12.47 -3.83 -4.30
CA ASP A 20 12.21 -4.25 -5.68
C ASP A 20 10.79 -4.83 -5.84
N HIS A 21 10.33 -5.64 -4.87
CA HIS A 21 8.96 -6.15 -4.83
C HIS A 21 7.94 -5.02 -4.74
N LEU A 22 8.10 -4.10 -3.77
CA LEU A 22 7.18 -2.98 -3.57
C LEU A 22 7.12 -2.07 -4.79
N THR A 23 8.27 -1.83 -5.44
CA THR A 23 8.37 -1.07 -6.70
C THR A 23 7.58 -1.77 -7.80
N SER A 24 7.79 -3.08 -7.98
CA SER A 24 7.06 -3.88 -8.97
C SER A 24 5.54 -3.82 -8.77
N VAL A 25 5.09 -3.96 -7.51
CA VAL A 25 3.66 -3.88 -7.15
C VAL A 25 3.09 -2.49 -7.45
N ALA A 26 3.78 -1.42 -7.05
CA ALA A 26 3.33 -0.05 -7.29
C ALA A 26 3.26 0.28 -8.79
N GLU A 27 4.25 -0.13 -9.57
CA GLU A 27 4.27 0.06 -11.03
C GLU A 27 3.17 -0.73 -11.73
N ALA A 28 2.92 -1.97 -11.30
CA ALA A 28 1.81 -2.76 -11.81
C ALA A 28 0.45 -2.09 -11.53
N ALA A 29 0.27 -1.54 -10.33
CA ALA A 29 -0.95 -0.81 -9.95
C ALA A 29 -1.13 0.49 -10.77
N LEU A 30 -0.04 1.24 -10.99
CA LEU A 30 -0.07 2.44 -11.82
C LEU A 30 -0.36 2.11 -13.28
N ALA A 31 0.09 0.96 -13.78
CA ALA A 31 -0.08 0.52 -15.17
C ALA A 31 0.38 1.59 -16.18
N GLY A 32 1.52 2.24 -15.88
CA GLY A 32 2.09 3.32 -16.69
C GLY A 32 1.43 4.70 -16.53
N ARG A 33 0.38 4.82 -15.72
CA ARG A 33 -0.25 6.11 -15.38
C ARG A 33 0.54 6.86 -14.31
N ALA A 34 0.37 8.19 -14.24
CA ALA A 34 0.97 9.00 -13.17
C ALA A 34 0.29 8.79 -11.80
N SER A 35 -1.01 8.47 -11.82
CA SER A 35 -1.79 8.14 -10.64
C SER A 35 -2.88 7.12 -10.95
N ALA A 36 -3.32 6.40 -9.91
CA ALA A 36 -4.40 5.42 -9.97
C ALA A 36 -5.31 5.57 -8.73
N ARG A 37 -6.63 5.44 -8.94
CA ARG A 37 -7.62 5.51 -7.86
C ARG A 37 -7.57 4.25 -7.01
N LEU A 38 -7.51 4.42 -5.70
CA LEU A 38 -7.35 3.28 -4.78
C LEU A 38 -8.58 2.36 -4.82
N GLU A 39 -9.77 2.92 -4.87
CA GLU A 39 -11.02 2.14 -4.93
C GLU A 39 -11.14 1.29 -6.20
N GLU A 40 -10.61 1.74 -7.33
CA GLU A 40 -10.57 0.96 -8.58
C GLU A 40 -9.61 -0.23 -8.42
N LEU A 41 -8.42 0.02 -7.86
CA LEU A 41 -7.41 -1.02 -7.64
C LEU A 41 -7.90 -2.12 -6.69
N LEU A 42 -8.58 -1.73 -5.60
CA LEU A 42 -9.02 -2.66 -4.56
C LEU A 42 -10.28 -3.45 -4.94
N THR A 43 -10.99 -3.05 -6.00
CA THR A 43 -12.21 -3.74 -6.47
C THR A 43 -12.03 -4.45 -7.81
N ALA A 44 -10.87 -4.30 -8.47
CA ALA A 44 -10.61 -4.82 -9.81
C ALA A 44 -10.85 -6.34 -9.94
N ASP A 45 -10.36 -7.13 -8.99
CA ASP A 45 -10.42 -8.59 -9.03
C ASP A 45 -11.60 -9.18 -8.24
N GLY A 46 -12.32 -8.35 -7.46
CA GLY A 46 -13.38 -8.81 -6.54
C GLY A 46 -12.91 -9.66 -5.34
N GLU A 47 -11.64 -10.05 -5.30
CA GLU A 47 -11.07 -10.92 -4.26
C GLU A 47 -10.44 -10.12 -3.12
N TRP A 48 -11.11 -10.07 -1.97
CA TRP A 48 -10.67 -9.26 -0.82
C TRP A 48 -9.27 -9.64 -0.32
N VAL A 49 -8.92 -10.93 -0.29
CA VAL A 49 -7.58 -11.36 0.18
C VAL A 49 -6.47 -10.76 -0.69
N SER A 50 -6.69 -10.69 -2.00
CA SER A 50 -5.76 -10.08 -2.95
C SER A 50 -5.72 -8.56 -2.77
N ALA A 51 -6.88 -7.91 -2.70
CA ALA A 51 -6.98 -6.46 -2.48
C ALA A 51 -6.29 -6.02 -1.18
N ARG A 52 -6.47 -6.77 -0.09
CA ARG A 52 -5.84 -6.50 1.20
C ARG A 52 -4.31 -6.61 1.14
N ARG A 53 -3.79 -7.61 0.41
CA ARG A 53 -2.34 -7.75 0.20
C ARG A 53 -1.79 -6.60 -0.63
N LEU A 54 -2.46 -6.26 -1.73
CA LEU A 54 -2.11 -5.10 -2.53
C LEU A 54 -2.07 -3.82 -1.68
N LEU A 55 -3.11 -3.56 -0.87
CA LEU A 55 -3.15 -2.40 0.02
C LEU A 55 -1.96 -2.38 1.00
N ALA A 56 -1.62 -3.53 1.59
CA ALA A 56 -0.50 -3.63 2.52
C ALA A 56 0.84 -3.33 1.84
N ASP A 57 1.04 -3.81 0.62
CA ASP A 57 2.24 -3.52 -0.17
C ASP A 57 2.29 -2.03 -0.56
N LEU A 58 1.19 -1.42 -1.00
CA LEU A 58 1.16 0.01 -1.34
C LEU A 58 1.42 0.91 -0.13
N VAL A 59 0.86 0.58 1.04
CA VAL A 59 1.16 1.27 2.29
C VAL A 59 2.62 1.09 2.68
N SER A 60 3.17 -0.11 2.51
CA SER A 60 4.58 -0.37 2.77
C SER A 60 5.48 0.44 1.83
N ALA A 61 5.09 0.61 0.56
CA ALA A 61 5.79 1.46 -0.39
C ALA A 61 5.73 2.94 0.04
N ASP A 62 4.57 3.46 0.47
CA ASP A 62 4.44 4.85 0.92
C ASP A 62 5.26 5.16 2.19
N LEU A 63 5.37 4.21 3.12
CA LEU A 63 6.09 4.41 4.38
C LEU A 63 7.63 4.41 4.24
N ARG A 64 8.16 4.04 3.06
CA ARG A 64 9.61 3.95 2.82
C ARG A 64 10.16 5.30 2.31
N PRO A 65 11.17 5.89 2.96
CA PRO A 65 11.76 7.15 2.50
C PRO A 65 12.37 7.10 1.10
N GLU A 66 12.90 5.94 0.70
CA GLU A 66 13.56 5.72 -0.59
C GLU A 66 12.56 5.47 -1.74
N SER A 67 11.28 5.25 -1.40
CA SER A 67 10.23 4.91 -2.34
C SER A 67 9.67 6.17 -3.03
N PRO A 68 9.55 6.17 -4.37
CA PRO A 68 8.98 7.30 -5.11
C PRO A 68 7.45 7.24 -5.19
N TYR A 69 6.78 6.47 -4.32
CA TYR A 69 5.33 6.28 -4.34
C TYR A 69 4.68 6.90 -3.11
N ARG A 70 3.53 7.53 -3.29
CA ARG A 70 2.71 8.06 -2.20
C ARG A 70 1.28 7.58 -2.30
N LEU A 71 0.70 7.31 -1.13
CA LEU A 71 -0.74 7.15 -0.97
C LEU A 71 -1.35 8.45 -0.46
N ARG A 72 -2.24 9.02 -1.26
CA ARG A 72 -3.07 10.16 -0.88
C ARG A 72 -4.44 9.66 -0.48
N TRP A 73 -4.73 9.67 0.81
CA TRP A 73 -6.04 9.31 1.32
C TRP A 73 -7.03 10.45 1.12
N SER A 74 -8.26 10.11 0.74
CA SER A 74 -9.39 11.03 0.75
C SER A 74 -10.09 10.95 2.11
N ASP A 75 -10.84 12.00 2.45
CA ASP A 75 -11.71 12.03 3.64
C ASP A 75 -13.00 11.18 3.46
N SER A 76 -13.10 10.42 2.36
CA SER A 76 -14.29 9.64 2.00
C SER A 76 -14.03 8.14 2.13
N LEU A 77 -15.07 7.41 2.54
CA LEU A 77 -15.10 5.95 2.56
C LEU A 77 -16.47 5.47 2.07
N THR A 78 -16.50 4.32 1.40
CA THR A 78 -17.75 3.61 1.09
C THR A 78 -17.99 2.54 2.14
N ALA A 79 -19.20 2.49 2.70
CA ALA A 79 -19.64 1.40 3.57
C ALA A 79 -20.67 0.53 2.85
N ALA A 80 -20.43 -0.78 2.84
CA ALA A 80 -21.29 -1.81 2.29
C ALA A 80 -21.31 -3.00 3.27
N PRO A 81 -22.18 -2.98 4.30
CA PRO A 81 -22.17 -3.98 5.38
C PRO A 81 -22.31 -5.43 4.92
N ASP A 82 -22.95 -5.63 3.77
CA ASP A 82 -23.22 -6.95 3.18
C ASP A 82 -22.16 -7.36 2.12
N ALA A 83 -21.06 -6.62 2.01
CA ALA A 83 -19.99 -6.86 1.05
C ALA A 83 -18.63 -7.09 1.75
N GLU A 84 -17.68 -7.64 0.98
CA GLU A 84 -16.29 -7.81 1.42
C GLU A 84 -15.35 -7.06 0.46
N PRO A 85 -14.60 -6.04 0.92
CA PRO A 85 -14.57 -5.50 2.28
C PRO A 85 -15.82 -4.68 2.63
N ALA A 86 -16.21 -4.71 3.91
CA ALA A 86 -17.38 -3.95 4.38
C ALA A 86 -17.18 -2.43 4.30
N TRP A 87 -15.94 -1.97 4.32
CA TRP A 87 -15.56 -0.56 4.15
C TRP A 87 -14.41 -0.42 3.16
N LEU A 88 -14.47 0.60 2.31
CA LEU A 88 -13.45 0.91 1.32
C LEU A 88 -13.02 2.36 1.45
N SER A 89 -11.76 2.58 1.84
CA SER A 89 -11.16 3.91 1.86
C SER A 89 -10.85 4.39 0.43
N HIS A 90 -11.09 5.67 0.16
CA HIS A 90 -10.80 6.26 -1.15
C HIS A 90 -9.45 6.98 -1.13
N GLY A 91 -8.88 7.16 -2.31
CA GLY A 91 -7.62 7.86 -2.45
C GLY A 91 -6.94 7.63 -3.78
N TYR A 92 -5.66 7.98 -3.83
CA TYR A 92 -4.82 7.80 -5.00
C TYR A 92 -3.47 7.20 -4.61
N LEU A 93 -3.02 6.26 -5.44
CA LEU A 93 -1.61 5.94 -5.57
C LEU A 93 -1.01 6.92 -6.58
N GLU A 94 0.08 7.57 -6.22
CA GLU A 94 0.77 8.54 -7.08
C GLU A 94 2.26 8.23 -7.12
N ARG A 95 2.89 8.47 -8.27
CA ARG A 95 4.35 8.59 -8.33
C ARG A 95 4.72 10.01 -7.90
N THR A 96 5.37 10.16 -6.75
CA THR A 96 6.06 11.40 -6.44
C THR A 96 7.36 11.40 -7.20
N GLY A 97 7.38 12.08 -8.34
CA GLY A 97 8.64 12.41 -8.99
C GLY A 97 9.58 13.04 -7.96
N HIS A 98 10.83 12.59 -7.94
CA HIS A 98 11.89 13.51 -7.56
C HIS A 98 11.72 14.68 -8.54
N ASP A 99 11.30 15.86 -8.05
CA ASP A 99 11.48 17.08 -8.83
C ASP A 99 12.96 17.06 -9.24
N ALA A 100 13.20 16.98 -10.55
CA ALA A 100 14.54 16.97 -11.14
C ALA A 100 15.17 18.36 -11.05
#